data_AF-A0A8H3NV99-F1
#
_entry.id   AF-A0A8H3NV99-F1
#
_cell.length_a   1.000
_cell.length_b   1.000
_cell.length_c   1.000
_cell.angle_alpha   90.00
_cell.angle_beta   90.00
_cell.angle_gamma   90.00
#
_symmetry.space_group_name_H-M   'P 1'
#
loop_
_entity.id
_entity.type
_entity.pdbx_description
1 polymer ?
#
loop_
_entity_poly.entity_id
_entity_poly.type
_entity_poly.pdbx_seq_one_letter_code
_entity_poly.pdbx_strand_id
1 'polypeptide(L)'
;MSNNPIVSPFRISNKDSEKLNRNDAFKAVRDHLRRQEMGMDAPSFCSLHHRSCSDQELEEFRLHRDIIHTILLPLFLLHHQASRIATSALPGIKATDCERAFRGEARSAYAWLQCILREEHDWYQTERCPACIVLHVLNSEPTIRFVAVACLLSDNLQGLSPLDAQKRLPSFDFWFDALESAVREDPFWGNDFWPDIEHRARTLTDGVKQLVVQCLVLRAAVERQSLQSQSLYNTAAYVRCDLTQQQTAHTVAMRSPNYARKHSRKTVEEHKSLAAKVSASRCLQTHYSDATQGLHPRSHAASRRRTVTS
;
A
#
# COMPACT_ATOMS: atom_id res chain seq x y z
N MET A 1 30.88 10.47 -23.36
CA MET A 1 29.76 10.16 -22.45
C MET A 1 30.24 10.53 -21.06
N SER A 2 29.64 11.55 -20.44
CA SER A 2 30.03 11.93 -19.08
C SER A 2 29.66 10.80 -18.13
N ASN A 3 30.65 10.09 -17.62
CA ASN A 3 30.50 9.10 -16.55
C ASN A 3 30.23 9.85 -15.25
N ASN A 4 29.01 10.37 -15.08
CA ASN A 4 28.60 10.80 -13.75
C ASN A 4 28.36 9.54 -12.91
N PRO A 5 28.96 9.42 -11.72
CA PRO A 5 28.74 8.29 -10.84
C PRO A 5 27.26 8.19 -10.47
N ILE A 6 26.71 6.97 -10.49
CA ILE A 6 25.32 6.74 -10.09
C ILE A 6 25.29 6.69 -8.56
N VAL A 7 24.95 7.82 -7.97
CA VAL A 7 24.85 8.01 -6.51
C VAL A 7 23.40 8.21 -6.09
N SER A 8 23.11 7.94 -4.83
CA SER A 8 21.80 8.28 -4.29
C SER A 8 21.65 9.80 -4.16
N PRO A 9 20.49 10.39 -4.51
CA PRO A 9 20.27 11.82 -4.36
C PRO A 9 19.97 12.23 -2.91
N PHE A 10 19.68 11.26 -2.04
CA PHE A 10 19.33 11.52 -0.64
C PHE A 10 20.57 11.49 0.24
N ARG A 11 20.68 12.49 1.14
CA ARG A 11 21.77 12.56 2.12
C ARG A 11 21.20 12.36 3.52
N ILE A 12 21.72 11.37 4.24
CA ILE A 12 21.35 11.12 5.64
C ILE A 12 22.51 11.53 6.54
N SER A 13 22.22 12.27 7.61
CA SER A 13 23.24 12.61 8.61
C SER A 13 23.71 11.36 9.38
N ASN A 14 24.95 11.35 9.85
CA ASN A 14 25.46 10.25 10.68
C ASN A 14 24.59 10.01 11.92
N LYS A 15 24.04 11.08 12.51
CA LYS A 15 23.16 11.02 13.67
C LYS A 15 21.86 10.28 13.36
N ASP A 16 21.25 10.54 12.20
CA ASP A 16 20.01 9.87 11.80
C ASP A 16 20.26 8.41 11.39
N SER A 17 21.39 8.14 10.72
CA SER A 17 21.85 6.78 10.44
C SER A 17 22.04 5.96 11.72
N GLU A 18 22.68 6.54 12.74
CA GLU A 18 22.82 5.90 14.06
C GLU A 18 21.46 5.67 14.73
N LYS A 19 20.53 6.63 14.65
CA LYS A 19 19.17 6.50 15.20
C LYS A 19 18.43 5.32 14.56
N LEU A 20 18.50 5.18 13.24
CA LEU A 20 17.95 4.05 12.50
C LEU A 20 18.61 2.73 12.92
N ASN A 21 19.94 2.72 13.03
CA ASN A 21 20.73 1.55 13.46
C ASN A 21 20.53 1.16 14.92
N ARG A 22 19.89 2.00 15.76
CA ARG A 22 19.52 1.65 17.13
C ARG A 22 18.05 1.26 17.27
N ASN A 23 17.22 1.48 16.24
CA ASN A 23 15.79 1.19 16.31
C ASN A 23 15.48 -0.27 15.90
N ASP A 24 14.97 -1.06 16.83
CA ASP A 24 14.69 -2.48 16.61
C ASP A 24 13.56 -2.74 15.62
N ALA A 25 12.57 -1.84 15.51
CA ALA A 25 11.49 -1.96 14.55
C ALA A 25 12.03 -1.83 13.12
N PHE A 26 12.84 -0.79 12.89
CA PHE A 26 13.48 -0.56 11.60
C PHE A 26 14.45 -1.68 11.24
N LYS A 27 15.28 -2.16 12.18
CA LYS A 27 16.13 -3.35 11.97
C LYS A 27 15.33 -4.56 11.51
N ALA A 28 14.18 -4.84 12.15
CA ALA A 28 13.34 -5.97 11.76
C ALA A 28 12.82 -5.83 10.32
N VAL A 29 12.49 -4.61 9.87
CA VAL A 29 12.14 -4.34 8.47
C VAL A 29 13.33 -4.61 7.55
N ARG A 30 14.52 -4.08 7.88
CA ARG A 30 15.75 -4.32 7.09
C ARG A 30 16.07 -5.81 6.96
N ASP A 31 15.98 -6.56 8.05
CA ASP A 31 16.22 -8.00 8.06
C ASP A 31 15.17 -8.78 7.26
N HIS A 32 13.92 -8.29 7.21
CA HIS A 32 12.89 -8.86 6.35
C HIS A 32 13.21 -8.64 4.87
N LEU A 33 13.52 -7.41 4.48
CA LEU A 33 13.85 -7.05 3.10
C LEU A 33 15.12 -7.77 2.63
N ARG A 34 16.17 -7.83 3.46
CA ARG A 34 17.39 -8.61 3.15
C ARG A 34 17.12 -10.09 2.92
N ARG A 35 16.23 -10.72 3.69
CA ARG A 35 15.82 -12.12 3.45
C ARG A 35 15.07 -12.27 2.13
N GLN A 36 14.29 -11.28 1.73
CA GLN A 36 13.65 -11.28 0.42
C GLN A 36 14.67 -11.19 -0.72
N GLU A 37 15.77 -10.43 -0.53
CA GLU A 37 16.87 -10.30 -1.51
C GLU A 37 17.67 -11.61 -1.74
N MET A 38 17.62 -12.57 -0.82
CA MET A 38 18.40 -13.82 -0.91
C MET A 38 17.65 -15.00 -1.57
N GLY A 39 16.41 -14.81 -2.05
CA GLY A 39 15.66 -15.82 -2.80
C GLY A 39 16.12 -16.00 -4.26
N MET A 40 15.74 -17.10 -4.91
CA MET A 40 16.11 -17.33 -6.33
C MET A 40 15.45 -16.33 -7.30
N ASP A 41 14.26 -15.83 -6.97
CA ASP A 41 13.53 -14.80 -7.73
C ASP A 41 13.62 -13.42 -7.05
N ALA A 42 14.67 -13.20 -6.28
CA ALA A 42 14.76 -12.05 -5.40
C ALA A 42 15.12 -10.75 -6.14
N PRO A 43 14.59 -9.60 -5.66
CA PRO A 43 15.05 -8.30 -6.12
C PRO A 43 16.51 -8.11 -5.75
N SER A 44 17.39 -8.25 -6.75
CA SER A 44 18.80 -7.92 -6.64
C SER A 44 19.08 -6.61 -7.38
N PHE A 45 20.29 -6.07 -7.19
CA PHE A 45 20.74 -4.97 -8.04
C PHE A 45 20.73 -5.40 -9.50
N CYS A 46 20.17 -4.57 -10.38
CA CYS A 46 20.21 -4.85 -11.81
C CYS A 46 21.66 -4.79 -12.31
N SER A 47 21.93 -5.40 -13.46
CA SER A 47 23.28 -5.50 -14.03
C SER A 47 23.98 -4.16 -14.21
N LEU A 48 23.23 -3.09 -14.48
CA LEU A 48 23.75 -1.73 -14.55
C LEU A 48 24.28 -1.27 -13.19
N HIS A 49 23.42 -1.20 -12.18
CA HIS A 49 23.80 -0.68 -10.86
C HIS A 49 24.82 -1.58 -10.15
N HIS A 50 24.76 -2.91 -10.36
CA HIS A 50 25.76 -3.83 -9.83
C HIS A 50 27.17 -3.55 -10.38
N ARG A 51 27.29 -3.08 -11.63
CA ARG A 51 28.60 -2.80 -12.26
C ARG A 51 29.06 -1.36 -12.06
N SER A 52 28.12 -0.43 -11.96
CA SER A 52 28.39 1.00 -11.93
C SER A 52 28.54 1.58 -10.53
N CYS A 53 28.08 0.87 -9.50
CA CYS A 53 28.16 1.31 -8.11
C CYS A 53 29.18 0.46 -7.33
N SER A 54 29.91 1.11 -6.43
CA SER A 54 30.75 0.51 -5.40
C SER A 54 29.92 -0.18 -4.32
N ASP A 55 30.52 -1.11 -3.57
CA ASP A 55 29.83 -1.80 -2.47
C ASP A 55 29.23 -0.84 -1.42
N GLN A 56 29.90 0.28 -1.18
CA GLN A 56 29.40 1.33 -0.27
C GLN A 56 28.13 2.00 -0.81
N GLU A 57 28.12 2.37 -2.09
CA GLU A 57 26.94 2.96 -2.75
C GLU A 57 25.79 1.95 -2.81
N LEU A 58 26.08 0.66 -3.04
CA LEU A 58 25.07 -0.39 -3.00
C LEU A 58 24.42 -0.52 -1.61
N GLU A 59 25.20 -0.48 -0.52
CA GLU A 59 24.63 -0.48 0.84
C GLU A 59 23.84 0.79 1.15
N GLU A 60 24.25 1.94 0.63
CA GLU A 60 23.49 3.20 0.74
C GLU A 60 22.14 3.10 0.02
N PHE A 61 22.12 2.59 -1.22
CA PHE A 61 20.86 2.35 -1.93
C PHE A 61 19.95 1.36 -1.22
N ARG A 62 20.50 0.30 -0.60
CA ARG A 62 19.71 -0.62 0.24
C ARG A 62 19.10 0.12 1.43
N LEU A 63 19.87 0.92 2.15
CA LEU A 63 19.37 1.70 3.27
C LEU A 63 18.22 2.62 2.84
N HIS A 64 18.40 3.36 1.75
CA HIS A 64 17.38 4.28 1.23
C HIS A 64 16.13 3.54 0.75
N ARG A 65 16.26 2.38 0.08
CA ARG A 65 15.13 1.51 -0.24
C ARG A 65 14.40 1.07 1.02
N ASP A 66 15.12 0.65 2.06
CA ASP A 66 14.52 0.19 3.32
C ASP A 66 13.72 1.31 4.01
N ILE A 67 14.22 2.55 3.98
CA ILE A 67 13.50 3.73 4.46
C ILE A 67 12.23 3.97 3.66
N ILE A 68 12.33 4.00 2.32
CA ILE A 68 11.19 4.20 1.41
C ILE A 68 10.12 3.13 1.65
N HIS A 69 10.51 1.85 1.72
CA HIS A 69 9.59 0.77 2.04
C HIS A 69 8.88 1.00 3.38
N THR A 70 9.64 1.38 4.40
CA THR A 70 9.13 1.60 5.75
C THR A 70 8.06 2.70 5.80
N ILE A 71 8.27 3.82 5.10
CA ILE A 71 7.34 4.95 5.11
C ILE A 71 6.13 4.73 4.17
N LEU A 72 6.30 4.01 3.06
CA LEU A 72 5.20 3.76 2.12
C LEU A 72 4.25 2.65 2.58
N LEU A 73 4.75 1.63 3.30
CA LEU A 73 3.95 0.49 3.74
C LEU A 73 2.69 0.87 4.54
N PRO A 74 2.73 1.81 5.51
CA PRO A 74 1.53 2.26 6.22
C PRO A 74 0.45 2.84 5.31
N LEU A 75 0.80 3.54 4.23
CA LEU A 75 -0.16 4.10 3.29
C LEU A 75 -0.85 3.02 2.46
N PHE A 76 -0.10 1.99 2.04
CA PHE A 76 -0.67 0.81 1.39
C PHE A 76 -1.65 0.08 2.32
N LEU A 77 -1.25 -0.17 3.58
CA LEU A 77 -2.10 -0.84 4.57
C LEU A 77 -3.36 -0.03 4.87
N LEU A 78 -3.23 1.29 5.01
CA LEU A 78 -4.37 2.21 5.17
C LEU A 78 -5.32 2.12 3.99
N HIS A 79 -4.82 2.20 2.76
CA HIS A 79 -5.67 2.10 1.57
C HIS A 79 -6.42 0.77 1.51
N HIS A 80 -5.73 -0.36 1.72
CA HIS A 80 -6.36 -1.67 1.74
C HIS A 80 -7.44 -1.78 2.82
N GLN A 81 -7.17 -1.24 4.02
CA GLN A 81 -8.16 -1.19 5.10
C GLN A 81 -9.35 -0.30 4.75
N ALA A 82 -9.11 0.88 4.17
CA ALA A 82 -10.16 1.81 3.75
C ALA A 82 -11.07 1.16 2.71
N SER A 83 -10.52 0.47 1.70
CA SER A 83 -11.27 -0.27 0.68
C SER A 83 -12.15 -1.38 1.28
N ARG A 84 -11.62 -2.14 2.25
CA ARG A 84 -12.41 -3.15 2.97
C ARG A 84 -13.56 -2.54 3.76
N ILE A 85 -13.32 -1.43 4.45
CA ILE A 85 -14.35 -0.73 5.23
C ILE A 85 -15.41 -0.17 4.29
N ALA A 86 -15.02 0.48 3.20
CA ALA A 86 -15.91 1.02 2.19
C ALA A 86 -16.83 -0.07 1.60
N THR A 87 -16.24 -1.20 1.20
CA THR A 87 -17.00 -2.37 0.69
C THR A 87 -17.98 -2.91 1.72
N SER A 88 -17.62 -2.91 3.00
CA SER A 88 -18.50 -3.42 4.07
C SER A 88 -19.61 -2.44 4.44
N ALA A 89 -19.36 -1.13 4.32
CA ALA A 89 -20.31 -0.08 4.65
C ALA A 89 -21.33 0.20 3.52
N LEU A 90 -21.01 -0.20 2.29
CA LEU A 90 -21.83 0.05 1.10
C LEU A 90 -22.34 -1.27 0.48
N PRO A 91 -23.48 -1.80 0.93
CA PRO A 91 -24.04 -3.03 0.36
C PRO A 91 -24.42 -2.83 -1.12
N GLY A 92 -23.95 -3.72 -1.99
CA GLY A 92 -24.34 -3.79 -3.40
C GLY A 92 -23.56 -2.90 -4.37
N ILE A 93 -22.51 -2.20 -3.91
CA ILE A 93 -21.66 -1.36 -4.76
C ILE A 93 -20.43 -2.15 -5.25
N LYS A 94 -20.07 -1.98 -6.53
CA LYS A 94 -18.85 -2.57 -7.11
C LYS A 94 -17.61 -2.00 -6.40
N ALA A 95 -16.58 -2.83 -6.20
CA ALA A 95 -15.33 -2.42 -5.55
C ALA A 95 -14.66 -1.18 -6.20
N THR A 96 -15.01 -0.87 -7.45
CA THR A 96 -14.55 0.31 -8.20
C THR A 96 -15.06 1.65 -7.64
N ASP A 97 -16.11 1.64 -6.82
CA ASP A 97 -16.76 2.86 -6.35
C ASP A 97 -16.59 3.07 -4.84
N CYS A 98 -15.57 2.43 -4.23
CA CYS A 98 -15.28 2.52 -2.79
C CYS A 98 -15.10 3.98 -2.31
N GLU A 99 -14.66 4.89 -3.18
CA GLU A 99 -14.53 6.31 -2.89
C GLU A 99 -15.84 6.96 -2.40
N ARG A 100 -17.00 6.43 -2.80
CA ARG A 100 -18.32 6.94 -2.41
C ARG A 100 -18.61 6.77 -0.91
N ALA A 101 -17.85 5.92 -0.21
CA ALA A 101 -17.98 5.76 1.23
C ALA A 101 -17.48 7.00 1.99
N PHE A 102 -16.61 7.79 1.35
CA PHE A 102 -15.92 8.92 1.95
C PHE A 102 -16.46 10.25 1.42
N ARG A 103 -16.21 11.33 2.18
CA ARG A 103 -16.65 12.69 1.83
C ARG A 103 -15.53 13.71 2.00
N GLY A 104 -15.63 14.82 1.27
CA GLY A 104 -14.67 15.93 1.32
C GLY A 104 -13.26 15.47 0.96
N GLU A 105 -12.25 16.02 1.66
CA GLU A 105 -10.84 15.71 1.41
C GLU A 105 -10.49 14.23 1.63
N ALA A 106 -11.21 13.52 2.49
CA ALA A 106 -11.02 12.08 2.66
C ALA A 106 -11.33 11.30 1.38
N ARG A 107 -12.34 11.72 0.60
CA ARG A 107 -12.67 11.10 -0.68
C ARG A 107 -11.58 11.36 -1.71
N SER A 108 -11.14 12.62 -1.81
CA SER A 108 -10.05 13.02 -2.70
C SER A 108 -8.76 12.27 -2.37
N ALA A 109 -8.41 12.14 -1.08
CA ALA A 109 -7.25 11.40 -0.62
C ALA A 109 -7.35 9.91 -0.92
N TYR A 110 -8.51 9.28 -0.70
CA TYR A 110 -8.74 7.89 -1.05
C TYR A 110 -8.59 7.66 -2.57
N ALA A 111 -9.22 8.49 -3.39
CA ALA A 111 -9.13 8.40 -4.84
C ALA A 111 -7.69 8.58 -5.33
N TRP A 112 -6.94 9.52 -4.73
CA TRP A 112 -5.54 9.72 -5.05
C TRP A 112 -4.68 8.50 -4.65
N LEU A 113 -4.85 7.96 -3.44
CA LEU A 113 -4.16 6.74 -2.99
C LEU A 113 -4.46 5.55 -3.90
N GLN A 114 -5.74 5.38 -4.28
CA GLN A 114 -6.17 4.32 -5.20
C GLN A 114 -5.53 4.48 -6.59
N CYS A 115 -5.32 5.71 -7.04
CA CYS A 115 -4.66 6.02 -8.32
C CYS A 115 -3.16 5.69 -8.27
N ILE A 116 -2.43 6.29 -7.33
CA ILE A 116 -0.96 6.12 -7.25
C ILE A 116 -0.58 4.67 -6.94
N LEU A 117 -1.31 3.97 -6.06
CA LEU A 117 -1.02 2.57 -5.75
C LEU A 117 -1.37 1.62 -6.91
N ARG A 118 -2.25 2.03 -7.82
CA ARG A 118 -2.53 1.23 -9.03
C ARG A 118 -1.45 1.46 -10.09
N GLU A 119 -0.99 2.70 -10.25
CA GLU A 119 -0.04 3.09 -11.28
C GLU A 119 1.41 2.71 -10.92
N GLU A 120 1.78 2.83 -9.64
CA GLU A 120 3.14 2.59 -9.13
C GLU A 120 3.28 1.25 -8.40
N HIS A 121 2.47 0.25 -8.76
CA HIS A 121 2.33 -1.02 -8.04
C HIS A 121 3.67 -1.71 -7.73
N ASP A 122 4.43 -1.97 -8.78
CA ASP A 122 5.70 -2.68 -8.68
C ASP A 122 6.79 -1.84 -7.99
N TRP A 123 6.61 -0.52 -7.93
CA TRP A 123 7.57 0.38 -7.32
C TRP A 123 7.38 0.45 -5.81
N TYR A 124 6.17 0.72 -5.30
CA TYR A 124 5.97 0.89 -3.86
C TYR A 124 6.13 -0.41 -3.07
N GLN A 125 5.95 -1.58 -3.70
CA GLN A 125 6.27 -2.87 -3.09
C GLN A 125 7.77 -3.05 -2.84
N THR A 126 8.60 -2.24 -3.50
CA THR A 126 10.07 -2.25 -3.41
C THR A 126 10.69 -3.60 -3.78
N GLU A 127 10.02 -4.37 -4.64
CA GLU A 127 10.42 -5.69 -5.15
C GLU A 127 11.26 -5.59 -6.43
N ARG A 128 11.98 -4.48 -6.61
CA ARG A 128 12.91 -4.26 -7.73
C ARG A 128 14.29 -3.86 -7.20
N CYS A 129 15.24 -3.66 -8.11
CA CYS A 129 16.59 -3.17 -7.78
C CYS A 129 16.53 -1.96 -6.81
N PRO A 130 17.22 -1.99 -5.65
CA PRO A 130 17.17 -0.91 -4.67
C PRO A 130 17.51 0.47 -5.26
N ALA A 131 18.54 0.56 -6.10
CA ALA A 131 18.89 1.80 -6.79
C ALA A 131 17.77 2.31 -7.70
N CYS A 132 17.11 1.44 -8.48
CA CYS A 132 15.97 1.84 -9.31
C CYS A 132 14.81 2.37 -8.46
N ILE A 133 14.51 1.74 -7.32
CA ILE A 133 13.46 2.19 -6.41
C ILE A 133 13.77 3.60 -5.88
N VAL A 134 15.01 3.80 -5.42
CA VAL A 134 15.46 5.06 -4.84
C VAL A 134 15.47 6.18 -5.88
N LEU A 135 16.01 5.94 -7.07
CA LEU A 135 16.08 6.93 -8.14
C LEU A 135 14.69 7.28 -8.69
N HIS A 136 13.75 6.32 -8.70
CA HIS A 136 12.39 6.55 -9.19
C HIS A 136 11.58 7.52 -8.32
N VAL A 137 11.99 7.79 -7.07
CA VAL A 137 11.34 8.81 -6.23
C VAL A 137 11.26 10.15 -6.95
N LEU A 138 12.35 10.58 -7.61
CA LEU A 138 12.44 11.86 -8.31
C LEU A 138 11.97 11.79 -9.78
N ASN A 139 11.37 10.68 -10.22
CA ASN A 139 10.98 10.51 -11.62
C ASN A 139 9.74 11.35 -12.01
N SER A 140 8.87 11.67 -11.05
CA SER A 140 7.63 12.41 -11.29
C SER A 140 7.16 13.17 -10.05
N GLU A 141 6.30 14.18 -10.24
CA GLU A 141 5.71 14.91 -9.11
C GLU A 141 4.88 13.98 -8.20
N PRO A 142 4.04 13.06 -8.72
CA PRO A 142 3.27 12.17 -7.87
C PRO A 142 4.13 11.27 -6.99
N THR A 143 5.28 10.77 -7.48
CA THR A 143 6.19 9.92 -6.69
C THR A 143 6.90 10.73 -5.60
N ILE A 144 7.35 11.94 -5.90
CA ILE A 144 7.94 12.86 -4.91
C ILE A 144 6.90 13.16 -3.82
N ARG A 145 5.70 13.58 -4.24
CA ARG A 145 4.61 13.91 -3.31
C ARG A 145 4.18 12.71 -2.49
N PHE A 146 4.19 11.50 -3.04
CA PHE A 146 3.87 10.29 -2.29
C PHE A 146 4.86 10.04 -1.14
N VAL A 147 6.16 10.15 -1.41
CA VAL A 147 7.21 10.03 -0.39
C VAL A 147 7.09 11.15 0.64
N ALA A 148 6.85 12.39 0.21
CA ALA A 148 6.65 13.54 1.10
C ALA A 148 5.47 13.32 2.06
N VAL A 149 4.31 12.88 1.54
CA VAL A 149 3.12 12.54 2.34
C VAL A 149 3.42 11.42 3.33
N ALA A 150 4.17 10.40 2.91
CA ALA A 150 4.57 9.28 3.76
C ALA A 150 5.46 9.72 4.93
N CYS A 151 6.42 10.61 4.69
CA CYS A 151 7.22 11.21 5.76
C CYS A 151 6.37 12.01 6.75
N LEU A 152 5.51 12.90 6.25
CA LEU A 152 4.64 13.76 7.06
C LEU A 152 3.63 12.96 7.91
N LEU A 153 3.35 11.72 7.52
CA LEU A 153 2.44 10.80 8.22
C LEU A 153 3.16 9.74 9.05
N SER A 154 4.49 9.71 9.04
CA SER A 154 5.30 8.64 9.64
C SER A 154 5.09 8.50 11.15
N ASP A 155 4.75 9.58 11.85
CA ASP A 155 4.36 9.55 13.26
C ASP A 155 2.88 9.24 13.49
N ASN A 156 2.00 9.61 12.56
CA ASN A 156 0.55 9.50 12.71
C ASN A 156 0.02 8.09 12.40
N LEU A 157 0.65 7.37 11.47
CA LEU A 157 0.15 6.08 10.97
C LEU A 157 0.76 4.85 11.67
N GLN A 158 1.64 5.03 12.66
CA GLN A 158 2.31 3.92 13.34
C GLN A 158 1.34 2.94 14.01
N GLY A 159 0.16 3.40 14.43
CA GLY A 159 -0.90 2.56 15.03
C GLY A 159 -1.64 1.65 14.05
N LEU A 160 -1.38 1.76 12.74
CA LEU A 160 -1.96 0.89 11.71
C LEU A 160 -1.05 -0.29 11.34
N SER A 161 0.21 -0.27 11.76
CA SER A 161 1.14 -1.36 11.49
C SER A 161 0.91 -2.53 12.45
N PRO A 162 0.90 -3.79 12.00
CA PRO A 162 0.80 -4.97 12.86
C PRO A 162 1.99 -5.20 13.80
N LEU A 163 3.03 -4.36 13.72
CA LEU A 163 4.20 -4.45 14.60
C LEU A 163 3.79 -4.08 16.03
N ASP A 164 4.07 -4.97 16.98
CA ASP A 164 3.75 -4.82 18.40
C ASP A 164 3.95 -3.38 18.89
N ALA A 165 2.97 -2.87 19.65
CA ALA A 165 2.94 -1.50 20.17
C ALA A 165 4.21 -1.06 20.97
N GLN A 166 5.09 -2.01 21.31
CA GLN A 166 6.38 -1.79 21.97
C GLN A 166 7.54 -1.42 21.02
N LYS A 167 7.41 -1.61 19.70
CA LYS A 167 8.47 -1.33 18.72
C LYS A 167 8.02 -0.26 17.73
N ARG A 168 7.97 0.98 18.20
CA ARG A 168 7.66 2.14 17.34
C ARG A 168 8.79 2.45 16.38
N LEU A 169 8.42 2.75 15.14
CA LEU A 169 9.33 3.31 14.16
C LEU A 169 9.73 4.74 14.58
N PRO A 170 10.93 5.21 14.20
CA PRO A 170 11.29 6.60 14.44
C PRO A 170 10.46 7.53 13.55
N SER A 171 10.33 8.80 13.95
CA SER A 171 9.95 9.87 13.00
C SER A 171 10.95 9.88 11.83
N PHE A 172 10.42 10.04 10.63
CA PHE A 172 11.16 10.19 9.37
C PHE A 172 11.21 11.65 8.88
N ASP A 173 11.12 12.64 9.79
CA ASP A 173 11.29 14.06 9.44
C ASP A 173 12.63 14.31 8.74
N PHE A 174 13.72 13.66 9.19
CA PHE A 174 15.03 13.76 8.53
C PHE A 174 15.00 13.31 7.06
N TRP A 175 14.12 12.37 6.72
CA TRP A 175 13.96 11.90 5.33
C TRP A 175 13.13 12.88 4.50
N PHE A 176 12.22 13.62 5.13
CA PHE A 176 11.52 14.74 4.49
C PHE A 176 12.51 15.84 4.11
N ASP A 177 13.42 16.21 5.01
CA ASP A 177 14.47 17.21 4.74
C ASP A 177 15.45 16.73 3.65
N ALA A 178 15.78 15.43 3.66
CA ALA A 178 16.60 14.82 2.61
C ALA A 178 15.89 14.83 1.25
N LEU A 179 14.57 14.60 1.21
CA LEU A 179 13.76 14.70 0.00
C LEU A 179 13.70 16.13 -0.52
N GLU A 180 13.49 17.11 0.36
CA GLU A 180 13.53 18.53 -0.01
C GLU A 180 14.85 18.88 -0.69
N SER A 181 15.97 18.55 -0.04
CA SER A 181 17.31 18.82 -0.55
C SER A 181 17.53 18.16 -1.90
N ALA A 182 17.12 16.89 -2.03
CA ALA A 182 17.23 16.12 -3.26
C ALA A 182 16.43 16.74 -4.43
N VAL A 183 15.20 17.21 -4.18
CA VAL A 183 14.39 17.89 -5.21
C VAL A 183 15.01 19.23 -5.59
N ARG A 184 15.47 20.00 -4.61
CA ARG A 184 16.07 21.33 -4.82
C ARG A 184 17.39 21.28 -5.60
N GLU A 185 18.20 20.26 -5.36
CA GLU A 185 19.49 20.03 -6.03
C GLU A 185 19.34 19.32 -7.39
N ASP A 186 18.17 18.74 -7.67
CA ASP A 186 17.94 18.02 -8.92
C ASP A 186 17.93 18.98 -10.14
N PRO A 187 18.65 18.66 -11.23
CA PRO A 187 18.73 19.54 -12.40
C PRO A 187 17.40 19.76 -13.15
N PHE A 188 16.45 18.84 -13.04
CA PHE A 188 15.14 18.95 -13.67
C PHE A 188 14.13 19.67 -12.78
N TRP A 189 14.06 19.30 -11.49
CA TRP A 189 13.12 19.91 -10.55
C TRP A 189 13.62 21.27 -10.02
N GLY A 190 14.78 21.31 -9.37
CA GLY A 190 15.33 22.55 -8.83
C GLY A 190 14.51 23.20 -7.71
N ASN A 191 14.97 24.38 -7.29
CA ASN A 191 14.47 25.07 -6.09
C ASN A 191 13.01 25.54 -6.15
N ASP A 192 12.52 25.86 -7.34
CA ASP A 192 11.22 26.53 -7.51
C ASP A 192 10.03 25.56 -7.42
N PHE A 193 10.28 24.25 -7.57
CA PHE A 193 9.22 23.24 -7.58
C PHE A 193 8.87 22.74 -6.18
N TRP A 194 9.83 22.73 -5.25
CA TRP A 194 9.60 22.20 -3.91
C TRP A 194 8.43 22.88 -3.15
N PRO A 195 8.31 24.22 -3.11
CA PRO A 195 7.23 24.85 -2.32
C PRO A 195 5.81 24.40 -2.74
N ASP A 196 5.61 24.20 -4.04
CA ASP A 196 4.33 23.77 -4.60
C ASP A 196 4.07 22.27 -4.34
N ILE A 197 5.10 21.43 -4.48
CA ILE A 197 5.03 20.00 -4.13
C ILE A 197 4.75 19.82 -2.64
N GLU A 198 5.47 20.55 -1.78
CA GLU A 198 5.30 20.54 -0.33
C GLU A 198 3.88 20.96 0.06
N HIS A 199 3.37 22.05 -0.51
CA HIS A 199 2.02 22.52 -0.24
C HIS A 199 0.96 21.46 -0.60
N ARG A 200 1.09 20.82 -1.77
CA ARG A 200 0.22 19.72 -2.18
C ARG A 200 0.36 18.49 -1.28
N ALA A 201 1.58 18.16 -0.86
CA ALA A 201 1.83 17.06 0.06
C ALA A 201 1.14 17.30 1.41
N ARG A 202 1.28 18.50 2.01
CA ARG A 202 0.62 18.87 3.27
C ARG A 202 -0.91 18.81 3.17
N THR A 203 -1.48 19.35 2.09
CA THR A 203 -2.92 19.29 1.83
C THR A 203 -3.42 17.85 1.74
N LEU A 204 -2.70 17.00 1.01
CA LEU A 204 -3.03 15.59 0.88
C LEU A 204 -2.86 14.83 2.21
N THR A 205 -1.83 15.13 3.00
CA THR A 205 -1.63 14.60 4.35
C THR A 205 -2.85 14.85 5.23
N ASP A 206 -3.43 16.05 5.19
CA ASP A 206 -4.65 16.36 5.94
C ASP A 206 -5.85 15.57 5.43
N GLY A 207 -6.00 15.42 4.11
CA GLY A 207 -7.01 14.54 3.52
C GLY A 207 -6.87 13.08 3.96
N VAL A 208 -5.64 12.56 4.03
CA VAL A 208 -5.36 11.19 4.51
C VAL A 208 -5.69 11.05 6.00
N LYS A 209 -5.40 12.05 6.84
CA LYS A 209 -5.82 12.07 8.25
C LYS A 209 -7.35 12.03 8.38
N GLN A 210 -8.07 12.80 7.57
CA GLN A 210 -9.53 12.76 7.53
C GLN A 210 -10.05 11.39 7.07
N LEU A 211 -9.39 10.75 6.10
CA LEU A 211 -9.71 9.40 5.65
C LEU A 211 -9.59 8.37 6.78
N VAL A 212 -8.53 8.43 7.58
CA VAL A 212 -8.37 7.58 8.77
C VAL A 212 -9.55 7.76 9.72
N VAL A 213 -9.92 9.00 10.04
CA VAL A 213 -11.06 9.29 10.93
C VAL A 213 -12.36 8.73 10.37
N GLN A 214 -12.64 8.95 9.08
CA GLN A 214 -13.86 8.42 8.45
C GLN A 214 -13.88 6.89 8.42
N CYS A 215 -12.72 6.23 8.23
CA CYS A 215 -12.61 4.78 8.33
C CYS A 215 -13.00 4.26 9.71
N LEU A 216 -12.58 4.93 10.80
CA LEU A 216 -12.97 4.56 12.17
C LEU A 216 -14.48 4.71 12.39
N VAL A 217 -15.07 5.82 11.92
CA VAL A 217 -16.51 6.08 12.03
C VAL A 217 -17.33 5.04 11.26
N LEU A 218 -16.94 4.73 10.02
CA LEU A 218 -17.61 3.74 9.18
C LEU A 218 -17.51 2.34 9.77
N ARG A 219 -16.32 1.94 10.27
CA ARG A 219 -16.14 0.65 10.95
C ARG A 219 -17.09 0.51 12.15
N ALA A 220 -17.14 1.52 13.02
CA ALA A 220 -18.04 1.51 14.18
C ALA A 220 -19.53 1.49 13.79
N ALA A 221 -19.90 2.04 12.63
CA ALA A 221 -21.26 1.95 12.11
C ALA A 221 -21.60 0.53 11.61
N VAL A 222 -20.68 -0.10 10.86
CA VAL A 222 -20.83 -1.48 10.36
C VAL A 222 -20.93 -2.47 11.53
N GLU A 223 -20.10 -2.32 12.56
CA GLU A 223 -20.15 -3.16 13.75
C GLU A 223 -21.48 -3.02 14.50
N ARG A 224 -22.03 -1.81 14.62
CA ARG A 224 -23.36 -1.60 15.24
C ARG A 224 -24.48 -2.24 14.43
N GLN A 225 -24.45 -2.13 13.10
CA GLN A 225 -25.45 -2.73 12.22
C GLN A 225 -25.44 -4.27 12.30
N SER A 226 -24.25 -4.87 12.40
CA SER A 226 -24.14 -6.32 12.56
C SER A 226 -24.75 -6.78 13.88
N LEU A 227 -24.45 -6.11 15.00
CA LEU A 227 -25.04 -6.42 16.31
C LEU A 227 -26.57 -6.26 16.34
N GLN A 228 -27.12 -5.23 15.69
CA GLN A 228 -28.57 -5.02 15.59
C GLN A 228 -29.25 -6.11 14.76
N SER A 229 -28.67 -6.47 13.62
CA SER A 229 -29.14 -7.60 12.80
C SER A 229 -29.09 -8.91 13.58
N GLN A 230 -28.12 -9.04 14.48
CA GLN A 230 -28.00 -10.20 15.36
C GLN A 230 -29.10 -10.26 16.45
N SER A 231 -29.44 -9.11 17.03
CA SER A 231 -30.55 -9.02 17.98
C SER A 231 -31.89 -9.35 17.31
N LEU A 232 -32.14 -8.84 16.10
CA LEU A 232 -33.41 -9.04 15.39
C LEU A 232 -33.66 -10.51 14.99
N TYR A 233 -32.62 -11.26 14.61
CA TYR A 233 -32.80 -12.70 14.36
C TYR A 233 -33.11 -13.46 15.66
N ASN A 234 -32.50 -13.08 16.79
CA ASN A 234 -32.76 -13.71 18.08
C ASN A 234 -34.18 -13.41 18.59
N THR A 235 -34.66 -12.19 18.42
CA THR A 235 -36.04 -11.82 18.76
C THR A 235 -37.05 -12.52 17.85
N ALA A 236 -36.78 -12.62 16.53
CA ALA A 236 -37.64 -13.37 15.62
C ALA A 236 -37.65 -14.89 15.92
N ALA A 237 -36.53 -15.45 16.40
CA ALA A 237 -36.47 -16.84 16.86
C ALA A 237 -37.29 -17.05 18.15
N TYR A 238 -37.26 -16.09 19.08
CA TYR A 238 -38.08 -16.11 20.29
C TYR A 238 -39.58 -16.02 19.97
N VAL A 239 -39.99 -15.08 19.11
CA VAL A 239 -41.39 -14.92 18.68
C VAL A 239 -41.89 -16.14 17.89
N ARG A 240 -41.01 -16.82 17.15
CA ARG A 240 -41.37 -18.07 16.44
C ARG A 240 -41.52 -19.26 17.39
N CYS A 241 -40.84 -19.27 18.53
CA CYS A 241 -40.98 -20.32 19.54
C CYS A 241 -42.30 -20.22 20.32
N ASP A 242 -42.77 -19.00 20.61
CA ASP A 242 -44.02 -18.78 21.37
C ASP A 242 -45.28 -19.17 20.58
N LEU A 243 -45.29 -19.04 19.25
CA LEU A 243 -46.41 -19.49 18.41
C LEU A 243 -46.46 -21.00 18.18
N THR A 244 -45.41 -21.74 18.52
CA THR A 244 -45.39 -23.22 18.48
C THR A 244 -45.68 -23.86 19.84
N GLN A 245 -45.72 -23.09 20.93
CA GLN A 245 -45.89 -23.62 22.29
C GLN A 245 -47.35 -23.66 22.76
N GLN A 246 -48.33 -23.62 21.84
CA GLN A 246 -49.75 -23.73 22.19
C GLN A 246 -50.48 -24.91 21.54
N GLN A 247 -49.77 -25.89 20.96
CA GLN A 247 -50.39 -27.16 20.57
C GLN A 247 -49.55 -28.37 20.98
N THR A 248 -50.21 -29.20 21.81
CA THR A 248 -50.00 -30.64 22.03
C THR A 248 -48.76 -31.10 22.78
N ALA A 249 -49.01 -31.47 24.05
CA ALA A 249 -48.24 -32.45 24.78
C ALA A 249 -48.33 -33.81 24.07
N HIS A 250 -47.21 -34.32 23.56
CA HIS A 250 -46.91 -35.76 23.51
C HIS A 250 -45.39 -35.95 23.41
N THR A 251 -44.89 -36.84 24.27
CA THR A 251 -43.50 -37.26 24.43
C THR A 251 -42.97 -37.99 23.20
N VAL A 252 -41.93 -37.46 22.54
CA VAL A 252 -40.97 -38.25 21.75
C VAL A 252 -39.58 -37.63 21.89
N ALA A 253 -38.61 -38.45 22.28
CA ALA A 253 -37.20 -38.08 22.37
C ALA A 253 -36.62 -37.77 20.98
N MET A 254 -35.99 -36.61 20.81
CA MET A 254 -35.16 -36.35 19.64
C MET A 254 -33.91 -35.52 19.96
N ARG A 255 -32.85 -35.86 19.25
CA ARG A 255 -31.42 -35.61 19.50
C ARG A 255 -31.03 -34.12 19.51
N SER A 256 -30.10 -33.79 20.41
CA SER A 256 -29.36 -32.51 20.43
C SER A 256 -28.58 -32.27 19.13
N PRO A 257 -28.67 -31.08 18.51
CA PRO A 257 -27.82 -30.74 17.37
C PRO A 257 -26.63 -29.87 17.79
N ASN A 258 -25.42 -30.41 17.53
CA ASN A 258 -24.11 -29.81 17.75
C ASN A 258 -23.79 -28.67 16.77
N TYR A 259 -24.40 -27.48 16.91
CA TYR A 259 -24.09 -26.32 16.04
C TYR A 259 -23.13 -25.27 16.62
N ALA A 260 -22.77 -25.35 17.91
CA ALA A 260 -21.91 -24.33 18.54
C ALA A 260 -20.42 -24.41 18.15
N ARG A 261 -19.95 -25.49 17.49
CA ARG A 261 -18.52 -25.70 17.21
C ARG A 261 -18.03 -25.17 15.85
N LYS A 262 -18.94 -24.74 14.96
CA LYS A 262 -18.58 -24.29 13.59
C LYS A 262 -18.28 -22.80 13.47
N HIS A 263 -18.70 -21.95 14.41
CA HIS A 263 -18.43 -20.51 14.34
C HIS A 263 -17.02 -20.11 14.79
N SER A 264 -16.44 -20.78 15.79
CA SER A 264 -15.07 -20.48 16.24
C SER A 264 -13.96 -21.00 15.31
N ARG A 265 -14.27 -21.97 14.43
CA ARG A 265 -13.28 -22.51 13.47
C ARG A 265 -13.12 -21.61 12.24
N LYS A 266 -14.14 -20.81 11.91
CA LYS A 266 -14.16 -19.93 10.74
C LYS A 266 -13.29 -18.68 10.92
N THR A 267 -13.21 -18.12 12.13
CA THR A 267 -12.37 -16.95 12.43
C THR A 267 -10.87 -17.28 12.46
N VAL A 268 -10.50 -18.50 12.86
CA VAL A 268 -9.10 -18.97 12.86
C VAL A 268 -8.64 -19.38 11.45
N GLU A 269 -9.52 -19.95 10.62
CA GLU A 269 -9.22 -20.23 9.21
C GLU A 269 -9.14 -18.98 8.35
N GLU A 270 -9.98 -17.96 8.57
CA GLU A 270 -9.94 -16.71 7.80
C GLU A 270 -8.64 -15.91 8.03
N HIS A 271 -8.12 -15.89 9.27
CA HIS A 271 -6.82 -15.28 9.58
C HIS A 271 -5.63 -16.05 8.98
N LYS A 272 -5.69 -17.39 8.92
CA LYS A 272 -4.68 -18.20 8.20
C LYS A 272 -4.81 -18.05 6.68
N SER A 273 -6.01 -17.85 6.14
CA SER A 273 -6.26 -17.57 4.72
C SER A 273 -5.70 -16.22 4.28
N LEU A 274 -5.75 -15.20 5.14
CA LEU A 274 -5.13 -13.89 4.87
C LEU A 274 -3.60 -13.96 4.82
N ALA A 275 -2.97 -14.69 5.75
CA ALA A 275 -1.52 -14.92 5.71
C ALA A 275 -1.09 -15.78 4.51
N ALA A 276 -1.90 -16.78 4.11
CA ALA A 276 -1.62 -17.64 2.97
C ALA A 276 -1.87 -16.95 1.61
N LYS A 277 -2.82 -16.00 1.51
CA LYS A 277 -3.11 -15.25 0.27
C LYS A 277 -2.06 -14.21 -0.08
N VAL A 278 -1.33 -13.69 0.91
CA VAL A 278 -0.12 -12.88 0.68
C VAL A 278 0.99 -13.74 0.06
N SER A 279 1.08 -15.02 0.44
CA SER A 279 2.04 -15.98 -0.13
C SER A 279 1.59 -16.59 -1.47
N ALA A 280 0.28 -16.74 -1.71
CA ALA A 280 -0.28 -17.42 -2.89
C ALA A 280 -0.42 -16.52 -4.13
N SER A 281 -0.30 -15.19 -3.99
CA SER A 281 -0.22 -14.28 -5.15
C SER A 281 1.03 -14.54 -6.01
N ARG A 282 1.97 -15.35 -5.53
CA ARG A 282 3.19 -15.75 -6.23
C ARG A 282 3.02 -16.89 -7.25
N CYS A 283 1.84 -17.52 -7.35
CA CYS A 283 1.64 -18.73 -8.19
C CYS A 283 0.67 -18.58 -9.39
N LEU A 284 0.15 -17.37 -9.66
CA LEU A 284 -0.76 -17.12 -10.80
C LEU A 284 -0.19 -16.18 -11.87
N GLN A 285 1.11 -15.85 -11.79
CA GLN A 285 1.76 -14.89 -12.69
C GLN A 285 2.32 -15.49 -13.99
N THR A 286 2.11 -16.79 -14.26
CA THR A 286 2.72 -17.48 -15.42
C THR A 286 1.84 -17.61 -16.66
N HIS A 287 0.63 -17.01 -16.72
CA HIS A 287 -0.28 -17.24 -17.86
C HIS A 287 -0.75 -16.02 -18.66
N TYR A 288 -0.11 -14.85 -18.55
CA TYR A 288 -0.46 -13.68 -19.38
C TYR A 288 0.63 -13.21 -20.36
N SER A 289 1.75 -13.93 -20.47
CA SER A 289 2.89 -13.51 -21.29
C SER A 289 3.08 -14.31 -22.59
N ASP A 290 2.04 -14.94 -23.15
CA ASP A 290 2.20 -15.80 -24.34
C ASP A 290 1.09 -15.66 -25.40
N ALA A 291 0.50 -14.47 -25.52
CA ALA A 291 -0.46 -14.19 -26.59
C ALA A 291 -0.26 -12.78 -27.17
N THR A 292 0.92 -12.52 -27.74
CA THR A 292 1.12 -11.50 -28.80
C THR A 292 2.50 -11.69 -29.45
N GLN A 293 2.71 -12.84 -30.09
CA GLN A 293 3.73 -12.97 -31.12
C GLN A 293 3.07 -13.38 -32.44
N GLY A 294 3.24 -12.52 -33.45
CA GLY A 294 3.18 -12.92 -34.86
C GLY A 294 1.95 -12.46 -35.64
N LEU A 295 2.00 -11.24 -36.19
CA LEU A 295 1.54 -10.98 -37.57
C LEU A 295 2.46 -9.95 -38.25
N HIS A 296 2.95 -10.35 -39.42
CA HIS A 296 3.97 -9.71 -40.26
C HIS A 296 3.69 -8.27 -40.71
N PRO A 297 4.74 -7.51 -41.12
CA PRO A 297 4.59 -6.25 -41.83
C PRO A 297 4.38 -6.47 -43.32
N ARG A 298 3.45 -5.73 -43.92
CA ARG A 298 3.30 -5.63 -45.39
C ARG A 298 3.59 -4.19 -45.82
N SER A 299 4.68 -4.02 -46.57
CA SER A 299 5.06 -2.78 -47.25
C SER A 299 4.11 -2.45 -48.41
N HIS A 300 3.72 -1.18 -48.58
CA HIS A 300 4.14 -0.31 -49.70
C HIS A 300 3.26 0.96 -49.83
N ALA A 301 3.97 2.08 -49.99
CA ALA A 301 3.67 3.26 -50.83
C ALA A 301 2.41 4.13 -50.57
N ALA A 302 2.65 5.39 -50.20
CA ALA A 302 2.36 6.54 -51.07
C ALA A 302 3.00 7.83 -50.52
N SER A 303 4.02 8.31 -51.23
CA SER A 303 4.57 9.65 -51.09
C SER A 303 3.55 10.67 -51.60
N ARG A 304 3.12 11.62 -50.77
CA ARG A 304 2.48 12.87 -51.23
C ARG A 304 3.39 14.04 -50.87
N ARG A 305 4.15 14.48 -51.88
CA ARG A 305 4.81 15.78 -51.93
C ARG A 305 3.75 16.88 -51.84
N ARG A 306 3.92 17.82 -50.91
CA ARG A 306 3.27 19.13 -50.97
C ARG A 306 4.12 20.06 -51.82
N THR A 307 3.57 20.51 -52.93
CA THR A 307 4.01 21.68 -53.68
C THR A 307 3.74 22.93 -52.84
N VAL A 308 4.77 23.73 -52.61
CA VAL A 308 4.66 25.10 -52.09
C VAL A 308 5.02 26.02 -53.24
N THR A 309 4.07 26.86 -53.63
CA THR A 309 4.27 28.02 -54.50
C THR A 309 4.86 29.16 -53.69
N SER A 310 6.07 29.60 -54.03
CA SER A 310 6.54 31.00 -54.05
C SER A 310 7.91 31.00 -54.72
#